data_AF-A0A5Q0H4G9-F1
#
_entry.id   AF-A0A5Q0H4G9-F1
#
_cell.length_a   1.000
_cell.length_b   1.000
_cell.length_c   1.000
_cell.angle_alpha   90.00
_cell.angle_beta   90.00
_cell.angle_gamma   90.00
#
_symmetry.space_group_name_H-M   'P 1'
#
loop_
_entity.id
_entity.type
_entity.pdbx_description
1 polymer ?
#
loop_
_entity_poly.entity_id
_entity_poly.type
_entity_poly.pdbx_seq_one_letter_code
_entity_poly.pdbx_strand_id
1 'polypeptide(L)'
;MTPRPRTGRGRPRVVGGAGAGRSVAGAHQAIDAARRAGEPTDPTGVPTPTDPNPAVPGPAGRIALRPPSDRHQLNRVSPKSPPKAENTIILPEVRDAVRQDIADIQAGRVRWDPGTNSYVTDGGRRYKVEPSGTVFPVDGPGFVRLDRSEYKALQALIRHNGDLAAARASVARDPSIPPGAFERADAVYAHYRK
;
A
#
# COMPACT_ATOMS: atom_id res chain seq x y z
N MET A 1 71.17 -36.85 6.76
CA MET A 1 71.85 -36.13 7.85
C MET A 1 71.18 -34.77 8.02
N THR A 2 70.81 -34.41 9.25
CA THR A 2 70.42 -33.07 9.73
C THR A 2 71.68 -32.16 9.84
N PRO A 3 71.61 -30.82 10.10
CA PRO A 3 70.60 -30.08 10.88
C PRO A 3 70.13 -28.69 10.35
N ARG A 4 69.30 -28.01 11.15
CA ARG A 4 68.84 -26.60 11.01
C ARG A 4 69.87 -25.61 11.61
N PRO A 5 69.67 -24.28 11.45
CA PRO A 5 69.26 -23.49 12.62
C PRO A 5 68.19 -22.40 12.37
N ARG A 6 67.75 -21.73 13.44
CA ARG A 6 66.76 -20.61 13.51
C ARG A 6 67.45 -19.29 13.92
N THR A 7 67.01 -18.16 13.38
CA THR A 7 66.85 -16.79 13.98
C THR A 7 66.53 -15.80 12.84
N GLY A 8 65.88 -14.62 12.99
CA GLY A 8 65.16 -14.01 14.10
C GLY A 8 64.87 -12.51 13.86
N ARG A 9 63.62 -12.05 14.09
CA ARG A 9 63.12 -10.66 14.30
C ARG A 9 63.50 -9.51 13.32
N GLY A 10 62.47 -8.85 12.78
CA GLY A 10 62.49 -7.44 12.32
C GLY A 10 61.07 -6.90 12.13
N ARG A 11 60.71 -5.77 12.79
CA ARG A 11 59.43 -5.05 12.64
C ARG A 11 59.62 -3.78 11.80
N PRO A 12 58.55 -3.21 11.23
CA PRO A 12 58.15 -1.87 11.69
C PRO A 12 56.69 -1.73 12.18
N ARG A 13 56.34 -0.50 12.59
CA ARG A 13 55.18 0.02 13.36
C ARG A 13 54.87 1.43 12.78
N VAL A 14 53.71 2.09 12.81
CA VAL A 14 52.37 1.98 13.49
C VAL A 14 51.31 2.48 12.46
N VAL A 15 49.99 2.22 12.54
CA VAL A 15 48.86 3.08 13.03
C VAL A 15 47.61 2.57 12.25
N GLY A 16 46.35 2.51 12.72
CA GLY A 16 45.70 2.80 14.00
C GLY A 16 44.17 3.01 13.80
N GLY A 17 43.34 2.74 14.82
CA GLY A 17 41.86 2.86 14.77
C GLY A 17 41.17 1.48 14.81
N ALA A 18 40.79 0.90 15.96
CA ALA A 18 39.89 1.36 17.04
C ALA A 18 38.44 1.54 16.57
N GLY A 19 37.45 0.78 17.07
CA GLY A 19 37.54 -0.39 17.96
C GLY A 19 36.20 -1.11 18.13
N ALA A 20 36.20 -2.44 18.03
CA ALA A 20 35.03 -3.28 18.27
C ALA A 20 35.04 -3.77 19.73
N GLY A 21 34.10 -3.29 20.55
CA GLY A 21 34.10 -3.62 21.97
C GLY A 21 33.12 -2.82 22.83
N ARG A 22 31.82 -2.88 22.53
CA ARG A 22 30.76 -2.50 23.47
C ARG A 22 29.61 -3.51 23.50
N SER A 23 29.74 -4.42 24.47
CA SER A 23 28.65 -4.87 25.35
C SER A 23 27.42 -5.55 24.73
N VAL A 24 27.37 -6.88 24.84
CA VAL A 24 26.17 -7.72 24.62
C VAL A 24 24.95 -7.26 25.45
N ALA A 25 25.19 -6.61 26.59
CA ALA A 25 24.14 -5.99 27.41
C ALA A 25 23.31 -4.92 26.66
N GLY A 26 23.88 -4.22 25.68
CA GLY A 26 23.14 -3.25 24.85
C GLY A 26 22.13 -3.93 23.93
N ALA A 27 22.42 -5.14 23.44
CA ALA A 27 21.49 -5.91 22.61
C ALA A 27 20.26 -6.35 23.41
N HIS A 28 20.42 -6.77 24.67
CA HIS A 28 19.29 -7.11 25.53
C HIS A 28 18.42 -5.89 25.86
N GLN A 29 19.01 -4.72 26.15
CA GLN A 29 18.23 -3.49 26.35
C GLN A 29 17.48 -3.05 25.09
N ALA A 30 18.05 -3.24 23.89
CA ALA A 30 17.36 -2.96 22.64
C ALA A 30 16.16 -3.93 22.41
N ILE A 31 16.31 -5.21 22.78
CA ILE A 31 15.23 -6.21 22.69
C ILE A 31 14.10 -5.90 23.69
N ASP A 32 14.43 -5.52 24.93
CA ASP A 32 13.42 -5.15 25.93
C ASP A 32 12.73 -3.80 25.61
N ALA A 33 13.45 -2.87 24.97
CA ALA A 33 12.85 -1.64 24.43
C ALA A 33 11.90 -1.96 23.26
N ALA A 34 12.29 -2.83 22.33
CA ALA A 34 11.42 -3.28 21.24
C ALA A 34 10.17 -4.00 21.77
N ARG A 35 10.30 -4.85 22.80
CA ARG A 35 9.17 -5.50 23.48
C ARG A 35 8.18 -4.53 24.13
N ARG A 36 8.60 -3.31 24.48
CA ARG A 36 7.72 -2.25 25.01
C ARG A 36 7.14 -1.34 23.91
N ALA A 37 7.67 -1.39 22.69
CA ALA A 37 7.34 -0.45 21.61
C ALA A 37 6.35 -1.01 20.57
N GLY A 38 6.03 -2.31 20.63
CA GLY A 38 5.29 -3.00 19.57
C GLY A 38 6.23 -3.72 18.60
N GLU A 39 5.70 -4.77 17.99
CA GLU A 39 6.46 -5.87 17.39
C GLU A 39 7.20 -5.48 16.08
N PRO A 40 8.36 -6.08 15.75
CA PRO A 40 9.03 -5.85 14.48
C PRO A 40 8.18 -6.40 13.33
N THR A 41 7.90 -5.58 12.33
CA THR A 41 7.11 -5.98 11.17
C THR A 41 7.85 -7.01 10.32
N ASP A 42 7.14 -8.07 9.93
CA ASP A 42 7.61 -9.11 9.01
C ASP A 42 8.00 -8.49 7.65
N PRO A 43 9.22 -8.75 7.11
CA PRO A 43 9.67 -8.20 5.82
C PRO A 43 8.84 -8.64 4.60
N THR A 44 7.83 -9.50 4.77
CA THR A 44 6.89 -9.90 3.69
C THR A 44 5.93 -8.79 3.25
N GLY A 45 5.82 -7.68 3.98
CA GLY A 45 5.19 -6.45 3.52
C GLY A 45 3.65 -6.46 3.45
N VAL A 46 3.01 -7.53 3.94
CA VAL A 46 1.55 -7.59 4.17
C VAL A 46 1.30 -7.19 5.63
N PRO A 47 0.53 -6.12 5.93
CA PRO A 47 0.17 -5.82 7.30
C PRO A 47 -0.70 -6.95 7.86
N THR A 48 -0.21 -7.62 8.92
CA THR A 48 -0.99 -8.57 9.70
C THR A 48 -2.27 -7.89 10.19
N PRO A 49 -3.45 -8.53 10.09
CA PRO A 49 -4.66 -7.98 10.69
C PRO A 49 -4.46 -7.86 12.21
N THR A 50 -4.37 -6.64 12.72
CA THR A 50 -4.32 -6.40 14.17
C THR A 50 -5.64 -6.86 14.79
N ASP A 51 -5.63 -7.24 16.07
CA ASP A 51 -6.85 -7.64 16.77
C ASP A 51 -7.89 -6.49 16.83
N PRO A 52 -9.21 -6.81 16.92
CA PRO A 52 -10.24 -5.80 17.13
C PRO A 52 -10.09 -5.11 18.49
N ASN A 53 -10.24 -3.79 18.53
CA ASN A 53 -10.24 -3.00 19.76
C ASN A 53 -11.65 -2.47 20.05
N PRO A 54 -12.40 -3.00 21.04
CA PRO A 54 -13.78 -2.58 21.34
C PRO A 54 -13.98 -1.09 21.65
N ALA A 55 -12.92 -0.34 21.96
CA ALA A 55 -12.99 1.12 22.13
C ALA A 55 -13.11 1.89 20.80
N VAL A 56 -12.78 1.26 19.66
CA VAL A 56 -12.89 1.87 18.33
C VAL A 56 -14.35 1.85 17.86
N PRO A 57 -14.97 3.00 17.55
CA PRO A 57 -16.35 3.04 17.08
C PRO A 57 -16.51 2.39 15.70
N GLY A 58 -17.68 1.80 15.44
CA GLY A 58 -18.00 1.17 14.16
C GLY A 58 -17.43 -0.25 14.00
N PRO A 59 -17.38 -0.80 12.77
CA PRO A 59 -16.94 -2.17 12.49
C PRO A 59 -15.51 -2.50 12.94
N ALA A 60 -14.57 -1.55 12.89
CA ALA A 60 -13.17 -1.78 13.23
C ALA A 60 -12.94 -2.16 14.70
N GLY A 61 -13.86 -1.82 15.61
CA GLY A 61 -13.79 -2.27 17.00
C GLY A 61 -14.26 -3.70 17.23
N ARG A 62 -14.77 -4.37 16.19
CA ARG A 62 -15.34 -5.73 16.27
C ARG A 62 -14.76 -6.71 15.25
N ILE A 63 -14.12 -6.20 14.19
CA ILE A 63 -13.63 -6.98 13.05
C ILE A 63 -12.19 -6.57 12.77
N ALA A 64 -11.29 -7.55 12.66
CA ALA A 64 -9.91 -7.30 12.26
C ALA A 64 -9.87 -6.78 10.81
N LEU A 65 -9.27 -5.61 10.61
CA LEU A 65 -9.28 -4.96 9.30
C LEU A 65 -8.34 -5.63 8.31
N ARG A 66 -8.76 -5.63 7.04
CA ARG A 66 -7.96 -6.08 5.89
C ARG A 66 -7.83 -4.94 4.89
N PRO A 67 -6.68 -4.80 4.21
CA PRO A 67 -6.49 -3.73 3.23
C PRO A 67 -7.49 -3.82 2.07
N PRO A 68 -7.74 -2.71 1.35
CA PRO A 68 -8.50 -2.71 0.12
C PRO A 68 -8.05 -3.79 -0.86
N SER A 69 -9.03 -4.54 -1.37
CA SER A 69 -8.76 -5.60 -2.33
C SER A 69 -7.97 -5.09 -3.54
N ASP A 70 -6.97 -5.85 -3.98
CA ASP A 70 -5.99 -5.46 -5.00
C ASP A 70 -6.60 -4.85 -6.27
N ARG A 71 -7.82 -5.26 -6.65
CA ARG A 71 -8.61 -4.70 -7.78
C ARG A 71 -8.87 -3.18 -7.72
N HIS A 72 -8.66 -2.54 -6.57
CA HIS A 72 -8.72 -1.08 -6.42
C HIS A 72 -7.41 -0.39 -6.82
N GLN A 73 -6.28 -1.09 -6.83
CA GLN A 73 -4.98 -0.51 -7.19
C GLN A 73 -4.89 -0.33 -8.71
N LEU A 74 -4.45 0.84 -9.17
CA LEU A 74 -4.38 1.16 -10.61
C LEU A 74 -3.56 0.14 -11.43
N ASN A 75 -2.43 -0.34 -10.90
CA ASN A 75 -1.57 -1.36 -11.54
C ASN A 75 -2.20 -2.77 -11.61
N ARG A 76 -3.33 -3.01 -10.92
CA ARG A 76 -4.10 -4.26 -10.96
C ARG A 76 -5.32 -4.17 -11.88
N VAL A 77 -5.60 -3.00 -12.46
CA VAL A 77 -6.55 -2.88 -13.57
C VAL A 77 -5.94 -3.55 -14.80
N SER A 78 -6.68 -4.47 -15.41
CA SER A 78 -6.27 -5.21 -16.60
C SER A 78 -7.42 -5.27 -17.60
N PRO A 79 -7.17 -5.54 -18.90
CA PRO A 79 -8.22 -5.74 -19.88
C PRO A 79 -9.15 -6.94 -19.63
N LYS A 80 -8.87 -7.77 -18.60
CA LYS A 80 -9.69 -8.92 -18.17
C LYS A 80 -10.44 -8.67 -16.85
N SER A 81 -10.17 -7.55 -16.16
CA SER A 81 -10.81 -7.25 -14.86
C SER A 81 -12.32 -6.98 -15.04
N PRO A 82 -13.23 -7.54 -14.22
CA PRO A 82 -14.67 -7.36 -14.44
C PRO A 82 -15.14 -5.95 -14.04
N PRO A 83 -15.77 -5.16 -14.95
CA PRO A 83 -16.23 -3.81 -14.66
C PRO A 83 -17.54 -3.82 -13.84
N LYS A 84 -17.49 -3.30 -12.61
CA LYS A 84 -18.68 -3.08 -11.77
C LYS A 84 -19.39 -1.77 -12.16
N ALA A 85 -20.59 -1.55 -11.62
CA ALA A 85 -21.34 -0.31 -11.82
C ALA A 85 -20.58 0.92 -11.28
N GLU A 86 -19.95 0.77 -10.12
CA GLU A 86 -19.04 1.75 -9.52
C GLU A 86 -17.69 1.10 -9.23
N ASN A 87 -16.60 1.80 -9.53
CA ASN A 87 -15.23 1.34 -9.33
C ASN A 87 -14.38 2.48 -8.75
N THR A 88 -13.91 2.35 -7.51
CA THR A 88 -12.93 3.28 -6.94
C THR A 88 -11.51 2.82 -7.27
N ILE A 89 -10.73 3.66 -7.93
CA ILE A 89 -9.29 3.48 -8.17
C ILE A 89 -8.50 4.22 -7.10
N ILE A 90 -7.54 3.54 -6.48
CA ILE A 90 -6.49 4.11 -5.64
C ILE A 90 -5.31 4.46 -6.54
N LEU A 91 -4.99 5.75 -6.63
CA LEU A 91 -3.81 6.24 -7.38
C LEU A 91 -2.51 5.79 -6.69
N PRO A 92 -1.42 5.52 -7.44
CA PRO A 92 -0.17 5.01 -6.87
C PRO A 92 0.42 5.88 -5.76
N GLU A 93 0.33 7.20 -5.91
CA GLU A 93 0.95 8.19 -5.03
C GLU A 93 0.38 8.19 -3.60
N VAL A 94 -0.83 7.66 -3.39
CA VAL A 94 -1.48 7.62 -2.06
C VAL A 94 -1.47 6.24 -1.41
N ARG A 95 -0.83 5.21 -2.00
CA ARG A 95 -0.84 3.84 -1.44
C ARG A 95 -0.31 3.77 -0.01
N ASP A 96 0.73 4.54 0.31
CA ASP A 96 1.32 4.58 1.64
C ASP A 96 0.41 5.30 2.65
N ALA A 97 -0.23 6.38 2.20
CA ALA A 97 -1.25 7.07 2.98
C ALA A 97 -2.46 6.16 3.25
N VAL A 98 -2.89 5.32 2.30
CA VAL A 98 -3.94 4.31 2.52
C VAL A 98 -3.52 3.28 3.56
N ARG A 99 -2.27 2.81 3.54
CA ARG A 99 -1.76 1.88 4.58
C ARG A 99 -1.77 2.53 5.96
N GLN A 100 -1.35 3.80 6.05
CA GLN A 100 -1.38 4.57 7.29
C GLN A 100 -2.82 4.80 7.79
N ASP A 101 -3.75 5.19 6.91
CA ASP A 101 -5.16 5.40 7.25
C ASP A 101 -5.79 4.15 7.89
N ILE A 102 -5.50 2.95 7.39
CA ILE A 102 -6.03 1.69 7.94
C ILE A 102 -5.51 1.46 9.35
N ALA A 103 -4.22 1.72 9.58
CA ALA A 103 -3.62 1.66 10.91
C ALA A 103 -4.21 2.73 11.86
N ASP A 104 -4.53 3.92 11.34
CA ASP A 104 -5.16 5.00 12.11
C ASP A 104 -6.62 4.69 12.45
N ILE A 105 -7.39 4.07 11.54
CA ILE A 105 -8.73 3.54 11.83
C ILE A 105 -8.65 2.50 12.95
N GLN A 106 -7.71 1.54 12.84
CA GLN A 106 -7.56 0.47 13.82
C GLN A 106 -7.05 0.94 15.19
N ALA A 107 -6.27 2.02 15.21
CA ALA A 107 -5.85 2.71 16.43
C ALA A 107 -6.93 3.65 17.02
N GLY A 108 -8.10 3.79 16.39
CA GLY A 108 -9.16 4.70 16.84
C GLY A 108 -8.86 6.19 16.63
N ARG A 109 -7.86 6.52 15.80
CA ARG A 109 -7.47 7.91 15.47
C ARG A 109 -8.35 8.56 14.41
N VAL A 110 -9.16 7.78 13.69
CA VAL A 110 -9.99 8.25 12.57
C VAL A 110 -11.45 8.43 12.99
N ARG A 111 -12.07 9.53 12.57
CA ARG A 111 -13.48 9.84 12.86
C ARG A 111 -14.42 8.81 12.24
N TRP A 112 -15.26 8.19 13.06
CA TRP A 112 -16.40 7.39 12.60
C TRP A 112 -17.61 8.28 12.30
N ASP A 113 -18.21 8.10 11.13
CA ASP A 113 -19.50 8.68 10.75
C ASP A 113 -20.58 7.58 10.72
N PRO A 114 -21.47 7.52 11.73
CA PRO A 114 -22.55 6.53 11.77
C PRO A 114 -23.64 6.79 10.72
N GLY A 115 -23.80 8.03 10.22
CA GLY A 115 -24.84 8.38 9.24
C GLY A 115 -24.54 7.82 7.85
N THR A 116 -23.26 7.72 7.49
CA THR A 116 -22.83 7.09 6.22
C THR A 116 -22.20 5.70 6.40
N ASN A 117 -22.12 5.21 7.65
CA ASN A 117 -21.44 3.98 8.07
C ASN A 117 -20.00 3.92 7.50
N SER A 118 -19.23 4.99 7.72
CA SER A 118 -17.88 5.12 7.16
C SER A 118 -16.89 5.82 8.09
N TYR A 119 -15.60 5.50 7.92
CA TYR A 119 -14.48 6.20 8.55
C TYR A 119 -14.02 7.35 7.66
N VAL A 120 -13.79 8.53 8.24
CA VAL A 120 -13.34 9.74 7.53
C VAL A 120 -12.04 10.23 8.17
N THR A 121 -10.94 10.16 7.43
CA THR A 121 -9.62 10.61 7.88
C THR A 121 -9.49 12.12 7.84
N ASP A 122 -8.55 12.67 8.61
CA ASP A 122 -8.25 14.11 8.59
C ASP A 122 -7.79 14.58 7.21
N GLY A 123 -7.16 13.69 6.43
CA GLY A 123 -6.82 13.90 5.02
C GLY A 123 -8.02 13.81 4.06
N GLY A 124 -9.25 13.73 4.55
CA GLY A 124 -10.48 13.74 3.76
C GLY A 124 -10.77 12.45 2.98
N ARG A 125 -10.03 11.35 3.22
CA ARG A 125 -10.31 10.04 2.62
C ARG A 125 -11.36 9.29 3.42
N ARG A 126 -12.28 8.64 2.72
CA ARG A 126 -13.44 7.97 3.30
C ARG A 126 -13.48 6.48 2.97
N TYR A 127 -13.76 5.67 3.97
CA TYR A 127 -13.68 4.22 3.91
C TYR A 127 -14.90 3.55 4.52
N LYS A 128 -15.40 2.50 3.87
CA LYS A 128 -16.34 1.55 4.48
C LYS A 128 -15.59 0.28 4.89
N VAL A 129 -16.17 -0.50 5.79
CA VAL A 129 -15.67 -1.83 6.14
C VAL A 129 -16.75 -2.83 5.77
N GLU A 130 -16.41 -3.79 4.92
CA GLU A 130 -17.29 -4.91 4.57
C GLU A 130 -17.41 -5.90 5.76
N PRO A 131 -18.46 -6.73 5.83
CA PRO A 131 -18.59 -7.78 6.86
C PRO A 131 -17.38 -8.76 6.92
N SER A 132 -16.59 -8.82 5.85
CA SER A 132 -15.35 -9.60 5.74
C SER A 132 -14.13 -8.98 6.44
N GLY A 133 -14.26 -7.77 6.99
CA GLY A 133 -13.15 -6.93 7.48
C GLY A 133 -12.43 -6.15 6.37
N THR A 134 -12.77 -6.38 5.10
CA THR A 134 -12.12 -5.71 3.97
C THR A 134 -12.51 -4.23 3.93
N VAL A 135 -11.51 -3.36 3.98
CA VAL A 135 -11.69 -1.90 3.87
C VAL A 135 -11.99 -1.54 2.41
N PHE A 136 -13.09 -0.82 2.16
CA PHE A 136 -13.51 -0.38 0.84
C PHE A 136 -13.30 1.15 0.69
N PRO A 137 -12.46 1.61 -0.25
CA PRO A 137 -12.26 3.04 -0.49
C PRO A 137 -13.47 3.66 -1.19
N VAL A 138 -14.05 4.72 -0.60
CA VAL A 138 -15.25 5.38 -1.11
C VAL A 138 -14.88 6.58 -1.97
N ASP A 139 -14.30 7.62 -1.37
CA ASP A 139 -13.86 8.85 -2.02
C ASP A 139 -12.84 9.62 -1.15
N GLY A 140 -12.30 10.72 -1.70
CA GLY A 140 -11.30 11.58 -1.07
C GLY A 140 -10.01 11.69 -1.89
N PRO A 141 -9.01 12.46 -1.41
CA PRO A 141 -7.79 12.72 -2.16
C PRO A 141 -7.03 11.45 -2.58
N GLY A 142 -6.76 11.33 -3.88
CA GLY A 142 -6.10 10.15 -4.47
C GLY A 142 -7.03 8.97 -4.79
N PHE A 143 -8.33 9.09 -4.54
CA PHE A 143 -9.35 8.12 -4.99
C PHE A 143 -10.12 8.68 -6.19
N VAL A 144 -10.17 7.92 -7.29
CA VAL A 144 -10.96 8.27 -8.47
C VAL A 144 -12.10 7.26 -8.63
N ARG A 145 -13.34 7.74 -8.54
CA ARG A 145 -14.53 6.93 -8.85
C ARG A 145 -14.77 6.96 -10.36
N LEU A 146 -14.82 5.78 -10.95
CA LEU A 146 -15.17 5.54 -12.35
C LEU A 146 -16.45 4.71 -12.41
N ASP A 147 -17.35 5.07 -13.32
CA ASP A 147 -18.49 4.21 -13.65
C ASP A 147 -18.05 2.97 -14.46
N ARG A 148 -19.01 2.13 -14.86
CA ARG A 148 -18.76 0.94 -15.68
C ARG A 148 -18.12 1.26 -17.03
N SER A 149 -18.56 2.33 -17.69
CA SER A 149 -18.18 2.73 -19.03
C SER A 149 -16.77 3.33 -19.03
N GLU A 150 -16.46 4.14 -18.02
CA GLU A 150 -15.16 4.77 -17.80
C GLU A 150 -14.10 3.76 -17.37
N TYR A 151 -14.47 2.79 -16.52
CA TYR A 151 -13.57 1.69 -16.19
C TYR A 151 -13.24 0.86 -17.44
N LYS A 152 -14.21 0.61 -18.32
CA LYS A 152 -13.98 -0.02 -19.63
C LYS A 152 -13.08 0.81 -20.55
N ALA A 153 -13.24 2.14 -20.59
CA ALA A 153 -12.36 3.03 -21.33
C ALA A 153 -10.91 2.98 -20.79
N LEU A 154 -10.73 2.96 -19.47
CA LEU A 154 -9.42 2.77 -18.82
C LEU A 154 -8.79 1.41 -19.21
N GLN A 155 -9.59 0.35 -19.28
CA GLN A 155 -9.12 -0.96 -19.77
C GLN A 155 -8.66 -0.93 -21.24
N ALA A 156 -9.33 -0.14 -22.10
CA ALA A 156 -8.91 0.06 -23.48
C ALA A 156 -7.58 0.84 -23.55
N LEU A 157 -7.43 1.91 -22.77
CA LEU A 157 -6.16 2.66 -22.67
C LEU A 157 -5.01 1.77 -22.18
N ILE A 158 -5.24 0.94 -21.14
CA ILE A 158 -4.25 -0.03 -20.65
C ILE A 158 -3.89 -1.06 -21.73
N ARG A 159 -4.88 -1.61 -22.45
CA ARG A 159 -4.65 -2.55 -23.57
C ARG A 159 -3.80 -1.94 -24.69
N HIS A 160 -4.03 -0.66 -25.01
CA HIS A 160 -3.38 0.06 -26.09
C HIS A 160 -2.24 0.98 -25.61
N ASN A 161 -1.66 0.71 -24.43
CA ASN A 161 -0.48 1.41 -23.91
C ASN A 161 -0.61 2.94 -23.79
N GLY A 162 -1.84 3.47 -23.68
CA GLY A 162 -2.12 4.91 -23.65
C GLY A 162 -2.38 5.55 -25.01
N ASP A 163 -2.33 4.80 -26.11
CA ASP A 163 -2.78 5.31 -27.41
C ASP A 163 -4.31 5.50 -27.38
N LEU A 164 -4.74 6.74 -27.15
CA LEU A 164 -6.14 7.14 -27.08
C LEU A 164 -6.89 6.89 -28.41
N ALA A 165 -6.21 7.02 -29.56
CA ALA A 165 -6.83 6.81 -30.86
C ALA A 165 -7.09 5.32 -31.09
N ALA A 166 -6.09 4.47 -30.86
CA ALA A 166 -6.24 3.01 -30.93
C ALA A 166 -7.22 2.48 -29.88
N ALA A 167 -7.19 3.03 -28.65
CA ALA A 167 -8.13 2.65 -27.59
C ALA A 167 -9.58 2.96 -27.98
N ARG A 168 -9.87 4.17 -28.47
CA ARG A 168 -11.20 4.57 -28.99
C ARG A 168 -11.64 3.69 -30.17
N ALA A 169 -10.75 3.46 -31.15
CA ALA A 169 -11.04 2.59 -32.28
C ALA A 169 -11.37 1.14 -31.84
N SER A 170 -10.66 0.61 -30.84
CA SER A 170 -10.88 -0.75 -30.33
C SER A 170 -12.25 -0.98 -29.68
N VAL A 171 -12.91 0.10 -29.23
CA VAL A 171 -14.23 0.05 -28.56
C VAL A 171 -15.35 0.71 -29.36
N ALA A 172 -15.09 1.19 -30.58
CA ALA A 172 -16.07 1.93 -31.39
C ALA A 172 -17.36 1.15 -31.73
N ARG A 173 -17.39 -0.17 -31.51
CA ARG A 173 -18.56 -1.04 -31.67
C ARG A 173 -19.23 -1.44 -30.34
N ASP A 174 -18.72 -1.01 -29.19
CA ASP A 174 -19.34 -1.25 -27.87
C ASP A 174 -20.20 -0.03 -27.48
N PRO A 175 -21.54 -0.08 -27.62
CA PRO A 175 -22.41 1.05 -27.31
C PRO A 175 -22.44 1.41 -25.82
N SER A 176 -21.86 0.59 -24.93
CA SER A 176 -21.74 0.89 -23.51
C SER A 176 -20.49 1.72 -23.16
N ILE A 177 -19.71 2.17 -24.15
CA ILE A 177 -18.54 3.04 -23.95
C ILE A 177 -18.72 4.31 -24.80
N PRO A 178 -19.47 5.32 -24.32
CA PRO A 178 -19.63 6.58 -25.04
C PRO A 178 -18.31 7.36 -25.11
N PRO A 179 -18.12 8.27 -26.09
CA PRO A 179 -16.86 9.01 -26.26
C PRO A 179 -16.35 9.74 -25.01
N GLY A 180 -17.26 10.32 -24.21
CA GLY A 180 -16.93 11.01 -22.94
C GLY A 180 -16.38 10.09 -21.84
N ALA A 181 -16.59 8.77 -21.92
CA ALA A 181 -16.05 7.82 -20.93
C ALA A 181 -14.51 7.80 -20.90
N PHE A 182 -13.86 8.33 -21.95
CA PHE A 182 -12.40 8.46 -22.01
C PHE A 182 -11.85 9.63 -21.19
N GLU A 183 -12.65 10.64 -20.84
CA GLU A 183 -12.14 11.86 -20.18
C GLU A 183 -11.55 11.57 -18.79
N ARG A 184 -12.34 10.94 -17.91
CA ARG A 184 -11.85 10.51 -16.58
C ARG A 184 -10.89 9.32 -16.67
N ALA A 185 -11.04 8.46 -17.68
CA ALA A 185 -10.17 7.31 -17.87
C ALA A 185 -8.73 7.70 -18.27
N ASP A 186 -8.57 8.70 -19.15
CA ASP A 186 -7.27 9.21 -19.59
C ASP A 186 -6.53 9.93 -18.46
N ALA A 187 -7.25 10.76 -17.70
CA ALA A 187 -6.74 11.38 -16.49
C ALA A 187 -6.22 10.34 -15.47
N VAL A 188 -6.93 9.23 -15.27
CA VAL A 188 -6.44 8.11 -14.44
C VAL A 188 -5.25 7.40 -15.08
N TYR A 189 -5.25 7.20 -16.41
CA TYR A 189 -4.15 6.54 -17.11
C TYR A 189 -2.82 7.30 -16.99
N ALA A 190 -2.86 8.63 -16.89
CA ALA A 190 -1.67 9.45 -16.64
C ALA A 190 -0.94 9.14 -15.32
N HIS A 191 -1.58 8.42 -14.40
CA HIS A 191 -0.96 7.89 -13.17
C HIS A 191 -0.49 6.43 -13.30
N TYR A 192 -0.83 5.70 -14.37
CA TYR A 192 -0.52 4.26 -14.51
C TYR A 192 0.98 3.97 -14.74
N ARG A 193 1.72 4.93 -15.32
CA ARG A 193 3.13 4.79 -15.73
C ARG A 193 4.13 5.63 -14.90
N LYS A 194 3.70 6.14 -13.75
CA LYS A 194 4.54 6.84 -12.77
C LYS A 194 5.00 5.87 -11.69
#